data_AF-A0AAP8SPM0-F1
#
_entry.id   AF-A0AAP8SPM0-F1
#
_cell.length_a   1.000
_cell.length_b   1.000
_cell.length_c   1.000
_cell.angle_alpha   90.00
_cell.angle_beta   90.00
_cell.angle_gamma   90.00
#
_symmetry.space_group_name_H-M   'P 1'
#
loop_
_entity.id
_entity.type
_entity.pdbx_description
1 polymer ?
#
loop_
_entity_poly.entity_id
_entity_poly.type
_entity_poly.pdbx_seq_one_letter_code
_entity_poly.pdbx_strand_id
1 'polypeptide(L)' 'MKTTEVQLSSTPEGFPEEHHFQVAEVALRALGDDDVLVETQQLTLNPYMREQIAGRHLSGSVAPGRGRRLCCGILPGP' A
#
# COMPACT_ATOMS: atom_id res chain seq x y z
N MET A 1 17.47 -8.25 -5.47
CA MET A 1 16.52 -9.01 -4.64
C MET A 1 15.13 -8.77 -5.18
N LYS A 2 14.23 -9.76 -5.16
CA LYS A 2 12.87 -9.62 -5.67
C LYS A 2 11.85 -9.72 -4.53
N THR A 3 10.69 -9.09 -4.69
CA THR A 3 9.57 -9.17 -3.75
C THR A 3 8.26 -9.36 -4.51
N THR A 4 7.27 -9.92 -3.85
CA THR A 4 5.91 -10.04 -4.37
C THR A 4 5.09 -8.82 -3.97
N GLU A 5 4.33 -8.26 -4.92
CA GLU A 5 3.38 -7.17 -4.70
C GLU A 5 1.98 -7.61 -5.14
N VAL A 6 0.96 -7.16 -4.40
CA VAL A 6 -0.43 -7.16 -4.88
C VAL A 6 -0.76 -5.74 -5.32
N GLN A 7 -0.90 -5.54 -6.62
CA GLN A 7 -1.10 -4.23 -7.24
C GLN A 7 -2.56 -4.04 -7.62
N LEU A 8 -3.04 -2.79 -7.55
CA LEU A 8 -4.36 -2.41 -8.04
C LEU A 8 -4.29 -2.21 -9.57
N SER A 9 -4.98 -3.06 -10.33
CA SER A 9 -5.02 -3.05 -11.79
C SER A 9 -6.12 -2.15 -12.34
N SER A 10 -7.24 -2.03 -11.62
CA SER A 10 -8.37 -1.16 -11.95
C SER A 10 -9.14 -0.72 -10.70
N THR A 11 -9.82 0.42 -10.77
CA THR A 11 -10.64 0.93 -9.65
C THR A 11 -12.03 0.29 -9.65
N PRO A 12 -12.47 -0.36 -8.56
CA PRO A 12 -13.80 -0.96 -8.51
C PRO A 12 -14.93 0.09 -8.40
N GLU A 13 -15.87 0.04 -9.34
CA GLU A 13 -17.17 0.73 -9.26
C GLU A 13 -18.18 -0.13 -8.45
N GLY A 14 -17.77 -0.65 -7.29
CA GLY A 14 -18.59 -1.58 -6.51
C GLY A 14 -17.81 -2.35 -5.46
N PHE A 15 -18.21 -3.59 -5.20
CA PHE A 15 -17.38 -4.50 -4.43
C PHE A 15 -16.09 -4.81 -5.21
N PRO A 16 -14.92 -4.82 -4.55
CA PRO A 16 -13.70 -5.26 -5.21
C PRO A 16 -13.80 -6.74 -5.58
N GLU A 17 -13.42 -7.05 -6.81
CA GLU A 17 -13.31 -8.41 -7.35
C GLU A 17 -11.86 -8.72 -7.68
N GLU A 18 -11.53 -10.00 -7.86
CA GLU A 18 -10.16 -10.47 -8.12
C GLU A 18 -9.48 -9.75 -9.27
N HIS A 19 -10.21 -9.48 -10.36
CA HIS A 19 -9.66 -8.83 -11.56
C HIS A 19 -9.22 -7.36 -11.34
N HIS A 20 -9.62 -6.75 -10.23
CA HIS A 20 -9.14 -5.42 -9.85
C HIS A 20 -7.72 -5.45 -9.30
N PHE A 21 -7.19 -6.63 -9.00
CA PHE A 21 -5.86 -6.83 -8.45
C PHE A 21 -5.02 -7.72 -9.35
N GLN A 22 -3.70 -7.57 -9.26
CA GLN A 22 -2.75 -8.49 -9.86
C GLN A 22 -1.59 -8.76 -8.91
N VAL A 23 -1.04 -9.97 -8.98
CA VAL A 23 0.19 -10.32 -8.27
C VAL A 23 1.37 -10.11 -9.21
N ALA A 24 2.36 -9.36 -8.76
CA ALA A 24 3.57 -9.09 -9.53
C ALA A 24 4.82 -9.43 -8.71
N GLU A 25 5.82 -10.01 -9.37
CA GLU A 25 7.17 -10.12 -8.80
C GLU A 25 8.01 -8.94 -9.30
N VAL A 26 8.54 -8.14 -8.37
CA VAL A 26 9.26 -6.90 -8.69
C VAL A 26 10.65 -6.91 -8.09
N ALA A 27 11.59 -6.21 -8.73
CA ALA A 27 12.92 -6.01 -8.16
C ALA A 27 12.87 -4.93 -7.07
N LEU A 28 13.45 -5.23 -5.91
CA LEU A 28 13.67 -4.23 -4.87
C LEU A 28 14.73 -3.23 -5.33
N ARG A 29 14.47 -1.94 -5.09
CA ARG A 29 15.45 -0.88 -5.31
C ARG A 29 16.65 -1.05 -4.37
N ALA A 30 17.80 -0.50 -4.78
CA ALA A 30 18.93 -0.38 -3.87
C ALA A 30 18.56 0.53 -2.68
N LEU A 31 19.01 0.16 -1.49
CA LEU A 31 18.78 0.91 -0.26
C LEU A 31 19.75 2.10 -0.19
N GLY A 32 19.25 3.25 0.27
CA GLY A 32 20.09 4.36 0.72
C GLY A 32 20.51 4.22 2.19
N ASP A 33 21.34 5.15 2.66
CA ASP A 33 21.92 5.12 4.01
C ASP A 33 20.86 5.12 5.14
N ASP A 34 19.70 5.75 4.90
CA ASP A 34 18.60 5.85 5.86
C ASP A 34 17.41 4.91 5.54
N ASP A 35 17.54 4.04 4.54
CA ASP A 35 16.48 3.08 4.18
C ASP A 35 16.58 1.82 5.05
N VAL A 36 15.42 1.27 5.42
CA VAL A 36 15.32 -0.03 6.11
C VAL A 36 14.59 -1.01 5.20
N LEU A 37 15.19 -2.18 5.00
CA LEU A 37 14.52 -3.31 4.37
C LEU A 37 13.73 -4.08 5.43
N VAL A 38 12.45 -4.29 5.15
CA VAL A 38 11.53 -5.03 6.03
C VAL A 38 10.97 -6.24 5.31
N GLU A 39 10.73 -7.31 6.06
CA GLU A 39 10.01 -8.49 5.61
C GLU A 39 8.62 -8.50 6.25
N THR A 40 7.58 -8.54 5.41
CA THR A 40 6.19 -8.60 5.89
C THR A 40 5.85 -10.00 6.36
N GLN A 41 5.74 -10.18 7.68
CA GLN A 41 5.33 -11.45 8.28
C GLN A 41 3.82 -11.66 8.26
N GLN A 42 3.05 -10.56 8.38
CA GLN A 42 1.59 -10.56 8.43
C GLN A 42 1.04 -9.28 7.78
N LEU A 43 -0.10 -9.38 7.10
CA LEU A 43 -0.80 -8.25 6.47
C LEU A 43 -2.26 -8.24 6.91
N THR A 44 -2.68 -7.14 7.53
CA THR A 44 -4.07 -6.96 7.96
C THR A 44 -4.87 -6.24 6.89
N LEU A 45 -6.07 -6.75 6.59
CA LEU A 45 -7.03 -6.10 5.70
C LEU A 45 -8.12 -5.41 6.52
N ASN A 46 -8.41 -4.14 6.19
CA ASN A 46 -9.37 -3.32 6.93
C ASN A 46 -10.40 -2.68 5.99
N PRO A 47 -11.65 -2.48 6.44
CA PRO A 47 -12.71 -1.88 5.61
C PRO A 47 -12.35 -0.52 5.00
N TYR A 48 -11.56 0.32 5.71
CA TYR A 48 -11.15 1.64 5.20
C TYR A 48 -10.32 1.56 3.91
N MET A 49 -9.67 0.43 3.63
CA MET A 49 -8.88 0.23 2.40
C MET A 49 -9.76 0.32 1.14
N ARG A 50 -11.07 0.08 1.28
CA ARG A 50 -12.04 0.26 0.19
C ARG A 50 -12.17 1.72 -0.24
N GLU A 51 -12.01 2.67 0.67
CA GLU A 51 -12.00 4.10 0.34
C GLU A 51 -10.69 4.47 -0.39
N GLN A 52 -9.59 3.81 -0.03
CA GLN A 52 -8.24 4.02 -0.62
C GLN A 52 -8.19 3.69 -2.09
N ILE A 53 -8.66 2.51 -2.44
CA ILE A 53 -8.65 2.06 -3.84
C ILE A 53 -9.71 2.76 -4.71
N ALA A 54 -10.71 3.41 -4.08
CA ALA A 54 -11.73 4.19 -4.79
C ALA A 54 -11.32 5.64 -5.06
N GLY A 55 -10.10 6.05 -4.69
CA GLY A 55 -9.61 7.41 -4.90
C GLY A 55 -10.35 8.47 -4.06
N ARG A 56 -11.18 8.06 -3.10
CA ARG A 56 -11.97 8.95 -2.23
C ARG A 56 -11.20 9.22 -0.94
N HIS A 57 -10.07 9.92 -1.04
CA HIS A 57 -9.38 10.47 0.12
C HIS A 57 -9.27 12.00 0.08
N LEU A 58 -9.65 12.60 1.21
CA LEU A 58 -9.50 14.03 1.53
C LEU A 58 -8.04 14.51 1.61
N SER A 59 -7.04 13.63 1.45
CA SER A 59 -5.62 13.97 1.56
C SER A 59 -4.75 13.21 0.56
N GLY A 60 -4.95 13.49 -0.74
CA GLY A 60 -4.00 13.12 -1.79
C GLY A 60 -3.84 11.61 -2.05
N SER A 61 -3.15 11.30 -3.14
CA SER A 61 -2.90 9.93 -3.58
C SER A 61 -2.10 9.15 -2.53
N VAL A 62 -2.66 8.06 -2.01
CA VAL A 62 -1.89 7.02 -1.32
C VAL A 62 -1.13 6.28 -2.41
N ALA A 63 0.20 6.22 -2.30
CA ALA A 63 1.05 5.35 -3.11
C ALA A 63 1.56 4.22 -2.21
N PRO A 64 0.77 3.15 -2.01
CA PRO A 64 1.24 1.99 -1.25
C PRO A 64 2.54 1.49 -1.91
N GLY A 65 3.59 1.29 -1.12
CA GLY A 65 4.91 0.84 -1.63
C GLY A 65 5.90 1.94 -2.06
N ARG A 66 5.48 3.21 -2.24
CA ARG A 66 6.44 4.32 -2.33
C ARG A 66 6.82 4.75 -0.91
N GLY A 67 7.95 4.26 -0.44
CA GLY A 67 8.51 4.58 0.87
C GLY A 67 8.55 6.08 1.18
N ARG A 68 7.56 6.53 1.94
CA ARG A 68 7.64 7.32 3.18
C ARG A 68 6.21 7.69 3.59
N ARG A 69 5.68 6.91 4.54
CA ARG A 69 4.79 7.30 5.65
C ARG A 69 4.05 6.06 6.15
N LEU A 70 4.68 5.34 7.07
CA LEU A 70 3.95 4.60 8.10
C LEU A 70 3.15 5.62 8.90
N CYS A 71 1.91 5.89 8.50
CA CYS A 71 0.95 6.53 9.38
C CYS A 71 0.19 5.41 10.12
N CYS A 72 0.87 4.78 11.07
CA CYS A 72 0.18 4.47 12.31
C CYS A 72 -0.17 5.83 12.93
N GLY A 73 -1.45 6.07 13.18
CA GLY A 73 -1.91 7.34 13.72
C GLY A 73 -1.23 7.63 15.06
N ILE A 74 -0.27 8.55 15.07
CA ILE A 74 0.04 9.32 16.26
C ILE A 74 -0.84 10.56 16.16
N LEU A 75 -1.94 10.56 16.91
CA LEU A 75 -2.62 11.81 17.26
C LEU A 75 -1.58 12.71 17.95
N PRO A 76 -1.50 14.02 17.63
CA PRO A 76 -0.72 14.92 18.44
C PRO A 76 -1.41 15.00 19.81
N GLY A 77 -0.83 14.34 20.81
CA GLY A 77 -1.09 14.68 22.21
C GLY A 77 -0.43 16.03 22.52
N PRO A 78 -0.86 16.71 23.60
CA PRO A 78 -0.18 17.91 24.07
C PRO A 78 1.26 17.62 24.49
#